data_AF-A0A3C0ZNN3-F1
#
_entry.id   AF-A0A3C0ZNN3-F1
#
_cell.length_a   1.000
_cell.length_b   1.000
_cell.length_c   1.000
_cell.angle_alpha   90.00
_cell.angle_beta   90.00
_cell.angle_gamma   90.00
#
_symmetry.space_group_name_H-M   'P 1'
#
loop_
_entity.id
_entity.type
_entity.pdbx_description
1 polymer ?
#
loop_
_entity_poly.entity_id
_entity_poly.type
_entity_poly.pdbx_seq_one_letter_code
_entity_poly.pdbx_strand_id
1 'polypeptide(L)'
;MLSDAPKGKIKPEQLHIASTRGGAVVGTHRVTFDSVADTIEITHTAKNRTGFALGALLAAEWVRGKHGLFTMEDVLEDIRK
;
A
#
# COMPACT_ATOMS: atom_id res chain seq x y z
N MET A 1 4.40 19.88 -2.92
CA MET A 1 4.47 18.48 -3.37
C MET A 1 5.84 17.94 -2.99
N LEU A 2 5.95 16.67 -2.59
CA LEU A 2 7.23 16.01 -2.27
C LEU A 2 8.03 15.70 -3.55
N SER A 3 8.17 16.70 -4.44
CA SER A 3 8.75 16.56 -5.78
C SER A 3 10.24 16.88 -5.83
N ASP A 4 10.79 17.49 -4.77
CA ASP A 4 12.20 17.80 -4.74
C ASP A 4 12.98 16.61 -4.19
N ALA A 5 13.95 16.13 -4.98
CA ALA A 5 14.91 15.15 -4.50
C ALA A 5 15.58 15.71 -3.23
N PRO A 6 15.62 14.96 -2.12
CA PRO A 6 16.20 15.44 -0.88
C PRO A 6 17.67 15.82 -1.13
N LYS A 7 17.99 17.10 -0.99
CA LYS A 7 19.37 17.60 -1.06
C LYS A 7 19.96 17.56 0.36
N GLY A 8 20.98 16.74 0.57
CA GLY A 8 21.69 16.63 1.85
C GLY A 8 21.29 15.40 2.67
N LYS A 9 21.79 15.32 3.90
CA LYS A 9 21.56 14.19 4.80
C LYS A 9 20.09 14.14 5.22
N ILE A 10 19.52 12.95 5.15
CA ILE A 10 18.16 12.62 5.60
C ILE A 10 18.03 12.94 7.09
N LYS A 11 17.00 13.72 7.46
CA LYS A 11 16.71 13.96 8.87
C LYS A 11 16.04 12.73 9.50
N PRO A 12 16.29 12.41 10.79
CA PRO A 12 15.73 11.23 11.43
C PRO A 12 14.19 11.18 11.47
N GLU A 13 13.53 12.33 11.44
CA GLU A 13 12.06 12.45 11.47
C GLU A 13 11.40 12.46 10.08
N GLN A 14 12.20 12.47 9.01
CA GLN A 14 11.69 12.61 7.65
C GLN A 14 11.36 11.24 7.03
N LEU A 15 10.14 11.11 6.50
CA LEU A 15 9.75 9.96 5.69
C LEU A 15 10.15 10.16 4.23
N HIS A 16 10.94 9.23 3.70
CA HIS A 16 11.37 9.24 2.30
C HIS A 16 10.33 8.59 1.39
N ILE A 17 9.95 9.31 0.33
CA ILE A 17 9.05 8.82 -0.70
C ILE A 17 9.72 9.02 -2.05
N ALA A 18 9.96 7.91 -2.75
CA ALA A 18 10.41 7.92 -4.14
C ALA A 18 9.29 7.37 -5.03
N SER A 19 9.08 8.01 -6.18
CA SER A 19 8.06 7.58 -7.13
C SER A 19 8.62 7.59 -8.54
N THR A 20 8.56 6.42 -9.18
CA THR A 20 8.99 6.23 -10.56
C THR A 20 7.78 6.04 -11.46
N ARG A 21 7.85 6.50 -12.70
CA ARG A 21 6.87 6.24 -13.76
C ARG A 21 7.61 5.68 -14.96
N GLY A 22 7.16 4.54 -15.49
CA GLY A 22 7.81 3.93 -16.64
C GLY A 22 7.07 2.71 -17.17
N GLY A 23 7.03 2.58 -18.50
CA GLY A 23 6.47 1.43 -19.20
C GLY A 23 5.00 1.13 -18.86
N ALA A 24 4.67 -0.16 -18.84
CA ALA A 24 3.34 -0.68 -18.54
C ALA A 24 3.19 -1.17 -17.08
N VAL A 25 4.01 -0.64 -16.16
CA VAL A 25 3.98 -1.03 -14.74
C VAL A 25 2.64 -0.63 -14.13
N VAL A 26 1.85 -1.63 -13.71
CA VAL A 26 0.52 -1.41 -13.12
C VAL A 26 0.63 -0.73 -11.75
N GLY A 27 1.59 -1.17 -10.93
CA GLY A 27 1.93 -0.54 -9.66
C GLY A 27 2.74 -1.45 -8.76
N THR A 28 3.85 -0.94 -8.24
CA THR A 28 4.65 -1.58 -7.19
C THR A 28 4.84 -0.59 -6.05
N HIS A 29 4.48 -0.99 -4.85
CA HIS A 29 4.72 -0.23 -3.63
C HIS A 29 5.68 -1.03 -2.75
N ARG A 30 6.67 -0.34 -2.20
CA ARG A 30 7.72 -0.92 -1.37
C ARG A 30 7.93 -0.03 -0.17
N VAL A 31 7.95 -0.65 1.01
CA VAL A 31 8.37 -0.02 2.26
C VAL A 31 9.61 -0.76 2.74
N THR A 32 10.68 -0.02 3.00
CA THR A 32 11.96 -0.57 3.43
C THR A 32 12.33 0.04 4.77
N PHE A 33 12.70 -0.81 5.72
CA PHE A 33 13.28 -0.46 7.01
C PHE A 33 14.71 -0.98 7.01
N ASP A 34 15.67 -0.11 7.28
CA ASP A 34 17.10 -0.44 7.18
C ASP A 34 17.84 -0.04 8.46
N SER A 35 18.83 -0.85 8.83
CA SER A 35 19.67 -0.63 10.00
C SER A 35 21.08 -1.15 9.73
N VAL A 36 22.00 -0.96 10.68
CA VAL A 36 23.36 -1.50 10.57
C VAL A 36 23.42 -3.03 10.60
N ALA A 37 22.39 -3.68 11.15
CA ALA A 37 22.35 -5.13 11.32
C ALA A 37 21.51 -5.80 10.23
N ASP A 38 20.32 -5.25 9.97
CA ASP A 38 19.30 -5.88 9.14
C ASP A 38 18.56 -4.87 8.26
N THR A 39 18.03 -5.39 7.15
CA THR A 39 17.06 -4.74 6.26
C THR A 39 15.78 -5.55 6.20
N ILE A 40 14.63 -4.90 6.38
CA ILE A 40 13.29 -5.49 6.21
C ILE A 40 12.58 -4.77 5.06
N GLU A 41 12.03 -5.54 4.12
CA GLU A 41 11.28 -5.00 2.99
C GLU A 41 9.89 -5.62 2.90
N ILE A 42 8.87 -4.77 2.72
CA ILE A 42 7.49 -5.18 2.41
C ILE A 42 7.15 -4.62 1.03
N THR A 43 6.95 -5.50 0.07
CA THR A 43 6.68 -5.15 -1.33
C THR A 43 5.34 -5.72 -1.80
N HIS A 44 4.46 -4.84 -2.29
CA HIS A 44 3.23 -5.18 -2.99
C HIS A 44 3.38 -4.86 -4.48
N THR A 45 3.29 -5.87 -5.34
CA THR A 45 3.34 -5.71 -6.80
C THR A 45 2.01 -6.16 -7.41
N ALA A 46 1.28 -5.22 -8.01
CA ALA A 46 0.08 -5.52 -8.78
C ALA A 46 0.48 -5.99 -10.19
N LYS A 47 0.06 -7.20 -10.58
CA LYS A 47 0.28 -7.72 -11.94
C LYS A 47 -0.75 -7.19 -12.95
N ASN A 48 -1.95 -6.88 -12.48
CA ASN A 48 -3.09 -6.34 -13.23
C ASN A 48 -4.11 -5.76 -12.23
N ARG A 49 -5.29 -5.37 -12.73
CA ARG A 49 -6.33 -4.74 -11.89
C ARG A 49 -7.34 -5.73 -11.28
N THR A 50 -7.23 -7.02 -11.59
CA THR A 50 -8.22 -8.03 -11.17
C THR A 50 -8.31 -8.15 -9.65
N GLY A 51 -7.18 -8.07 -8.94
CA GLY A 51 -7.17 -8.14 -7.47
C GLY A 51 -8.01 -7.05 -6.79
N PHE A 52 -7.97 -5.83 -7.32
CA PHE A 52 -8.78 -4.72 -6.80
C PHE A 52 -10.27 -4.93 -7.07
N ALA A 53 -10.62 -5.41 -8.26
CA ALA A 53 -12.01 -5.70 -8.63
C ALA A 53 -12.61 -6.80 -7.75
N LEU A 54 -11.86 -7.88 -7.51
CA LEU A 54 -12.28 -8.95 -6.61
C LEU A 54 -12.47 -8.46 -5.17
N GLY A 55 -11.54 -7.64 -4.66
CA GLY A 55 -11.67 -7.05 -3.33
C GLY A 55 -12.92 -6.17 -3.19
N ALA A 56 -13.25 -5.38 -4.22
CA ALA A 56 -14.46 -4.55 -4.24
C ALA A 56 -15.75 -5.38 -4.25
N LEU A 57 -15.80 -6.48 -5.03
CA LEU A 57 -16.95 -7.39 -5.04
C LEU A 57 -17.13 -8.06 -3.68
N LEU A 58 -16.05 -8.54 -3.09
CA LEU A 58 -16.06 -9.15 -1.77
C LEU A 58 -16.52 -8.16 -0.68
N ALA A 59 -16.06 -6.91 -0.72
CA ALA A 59 -16.54 -5.86 0.18
C ALA A 59 -18.04 -5.56 -0.03
N ALA A 60 -18.51 -5.55 -1.29
CA ALA A 60 -19.91 -5.33 -1.62
C ALA A 60 -20.82 -6.47 -1.11
N GLU A 61 -20.36 -7.72 -1.15
CA GLU A 61 -21.07 -8.85 -0.56
C GLU A 61 -21.07 -8.77 0.98
N TRP A 62 -19.93 -8.45 1.57
CA TRP A 62 -19.74 -8.35 3.01
C TRP A 62 -20.58 -7.24 3.66
N VAL A 63 -20.74 -6.09 2.98
CA VAL A 63 -21.45 -4.92 3.56
C VAL A 63 -22.98 -5.07 3.54
N ARG A 64 -23.54 -6.09 2.89
CA ARG A 64 -25.00 -6.26 2.77
C ARG A 64 -25.66 -6.29 4.15
N GLY A 65 -26.63 -5.39 4.35
CA GLY A 65 -27.37 -5.26 5.61
C GLY A 65 -26.62 -4.52 6.74
N LYS A 66 -25.38 -4.07 6.51
CA LYS A 66 -24.62 -3.23 7.44
C LYS A 66 -24.87 -1.76 7.16
N HIS A 67 -24.93 -0.94 8.22
CA HIS A 67 -25.07 0.51 8.12
C HIS A 67 -23.87 1.20 8.76
N GLY A 68 -23.29 2.17 8.06
CA GLY A 68 -22.11 2.91 8.54
C GLY A 68 -21.06 3.09 7.45
N LEU A 69 -19.93 3.64 7.83
CA LEU A 69 -18.73 3.75 7.01
C LEU A 69 -17.77 2.63 7.38
N PHE A 70 -17.34 1.86 6.39
CA PHE A 70 -16.42 0.74 6.57
C PHE A 70 -15.21 0.88 5.66
N THR A 71 -14.14 0.22 6.06
CA THR A 71 -12.86 0.15 5.37
C THR A 71 -12.55 -1.29 4.98
N MET A 72 -11.48 -1.49 4.21
CA MET A 72 -11.01 -2.86 3.92
C MET A 72 -10.44 -3.56 5.15
N GLU A 73 -10.02 -2.82 6.19
CA GLU A 73 -9.58 -3.45 7.45
C GLU A 73 -10.76 -4.21 8.09
N ASP A 74 -11.94 -3.57 8.17
CA ASP A 74 -13.15 -4.18 8.73
C ASP A 74 -13.53 -5.47 7.99
N VAL A 75 -13.35 -5.47 6.66
CA VAL A 75 -13.60 -6.63 5.79
C VAL A 75 -12.60 -7.75 6.10
N LEU A 76 -11.30 -7.42 6.21
CA LEU A 76 -10.22 -8.40 6.41
C LEU A 76 -10.24 -9.00 7.82
N GLU A 77 -10.55 -8.20 8.84
CA GLU A 77 -10.68 -8.68 10.23
C GLU A 77 -11.80 -9.70 10.38
N ASP A 78 -12.92 -9.51 9.67
CA ASP A 78 -14.07 -10.41 9.76
C ASP A 78 -13.81 -11.74 9.02
N ILE A 79 -13.08 -11.70 7.90
CA ILE A 79 -12.75 -12.88 7.08
C ILE A 79 -11.61 -13.71 7.68
N ARG A 80 -10.75 -13.10 8.51
CA ARG A 80 -9.64 -13.79 9.19
C ARG A 80 -10.06 -14.57 10.45
N LYS A 81 -11.30 -14.47 10.89
CA LYS A 81 -11.86 -15.28 11.99
C LYS A 81 -12.19 -16.69 11.49
#